data_AF-A0A1A8P1E9-F1
#
_entry.id   AF-A0A1A8P1E9-F1
#
_cell.length_a   1.000
_cell.length_b   1.000
_cell.length_c   1.000
_cell.angle_alpha   90.00
_cell.angle_beta   90.00
_cell.angle_gamma   90.00
#
_symmetry.space_group_name_H-M   'P 1'
#
loop_
_entity.id
_entity.type
_entity.pdbx_description
1 polymer ?
#
loop_
_entity_poly.entity_id
_entity_poly.type
_entity_poly.pdbx_seq_one_letter_code
_entity_poly.pdbx_strand_id
1 'polypeptide(L)'
;MSRVPTPPPPGEMSSGPVAESWCYTQVKVVKFSYMWTINNFSFCREEMGEVLKSSTFSSGPNDKMKWCLRVNPKGLDDESKDYLSLYLLLVSCPKSEVRAKFKFSLLNAKREETKAMESQRAYRFVQGKDWGFKKFIRRDFLLDEANGLLPDDKLTLFCEVSVVQDSVNISGQSNMNMLKVPECQLSDDLGNLWECSRFTDCSLYVGGQEFKAHKSILAARSPVFNAMFEHEMEESKKNRVDISDVDPDVFREMMGFIYTGKAPNLEKMADNLLAAADKYALERLKVMCEEALCNSLSVENVADTLILADLHSAEQLKAQAIDFINRCSVLRQLGCKDGKNWNSNHATDIMETAGWKSMIQSHPHLVAEAFRALASAQCPPFGLPRKRLKQS
;
A
#
# COMPACT_ATOMS: atom_id res chain seq x y z
N MET A 1 -25.41 1.69 7.53
CA MET A 1 -25.44 1.96 8.98
C MET A 1 -24.15 1.47 9.59
N SER A 2 -23.43 2.36 10.28
CA SER A 2 -22.15 2.05 10.93
C SER A 2 -22.34 0.95 11.97
N ARG A 3 -21.61 -0.16 11.81
CA ARG A 3 -21.49 -1.20 12.84
C ARG A 3 -21.19 -0.55 14.19
N VAL A 4 -22.02 -0.83 15.20
CA VAL A 4 -21.57 -0.70 16.58
C VAL A 4 -20.52 -1.80 16.77
N PRO A 5 -19.30 -1.47 17.23
CA PRO A 5 -18.26 -2.48 17.39
C PRO A 5 -18.68 -3.49 18.47
N THR A 6 -18.55 -4.78 18.18
CA THR A 6 -18.71 -5.85 19.16
C THR A 6 -17.39 -6.13 19.87
N PRO A 7 -17.40 -6.49 21.17
CA PRO A 7 -16.19 -6.86 21.88
C PRO A 7 -15.57 -8.14 21.26
N PRO A 8 -14.23 -8.29 21.30
CA PRO A 8 -13.60 -9.54 20.89
C PRO A 8 -14.15 -10.70 21.74
N PRO A 9 -14.30 -11.91 21.16
CA PRO A 9 -14.79 -13.05 21.91
C PRO A 9 -13.84 -13.30 23.10
N PRO A 10 -14.37 -13.54 24.31
CA PRO A 10 -13.54 -13.99 25.41
C PRO A 10 -12.82 -15.25 24.95
N GLY A 11 -11.48 -15.22 24.94
CA GLY A 11 -10.70 -16.45 24.87
C GLY A 11 -11.18 -17.39 25.97
N GLU A 12 -11.25 -18.68 25.64
CA GLU A 12 -11.86 -19.75 26.44
C GLU A 12 -11.79 -19.50 27.96
N MET A 13 -12.99 -19.38 28.56
CA MET A 13 -13.28 -19.49 29.99
C MET A 13 -12.61 -18.46 30.92
N SER A 14 -13.40 -17.47 31.37
CA SER A 14 -13.20 -16.84 32.68
C SER A 14 -14.45 -16.10 33.13
N SER A 15 -15.03 -16.55 34.24
CA SER A 15 -16.02 -15.85 35.06
C SER A 15 -15.40 -14.62 35.74
N GLY A 16 -15.05 -13.61 34.93
CA GLY A 16 -14.49 -12.33 35.39
C GLY A 16 -15.55 -11.23 35.53
N PRO A 17 -15.24 -10.14 36.24
CA PRO A 17 -16.14 -8.99 36.34
C PRO A 17 -16.40 -8.39 34.95
N VAL A 18 -17.68 -8.23 34.60
CA VAL A 18 -18.13 -7.61 33.34
C VAL A 18 -18.36 -6.13 33.59
N ALA A 19 -17.59 -5.26 32.93
CA ALA A 19 -17.74 -3.81 33.01
C ALA A 19 -18.82 -3.30 32.04
N GLU A 20 -19.60 -2.30 32.46
CA GLU A 20 -20.65 -1.64 31.66
C GLU A 20 -20.08 -0.91 30.42
N SER A 21 -18.85 -0.42 30.54
CA SER A 21 -18.09 0.21 29.47
C SER A 21 -16.82 -0.57 29.20
N TRP A 22 -16.51 -0.78 27.92
CA TRP A 22 -15.26 -1.41 27.51
C TRP A 22 -14.58 -0.59 26.42
N CYS A 23 -13.25 -0.67 26.40
CA CYS A 23 -12.43 -0.07 25.37
C CYS A 23 -11.36 -1.08 24.96
N TYR A 24 -11.37 -1.45 23.68
CA TYR A 24 -10.33 -2.23 23.05
C TYR A 24 -9.41 -1.28 22.28
N THR A 25 -8.15 -1.20 22.67
CA THR A 25 -7.14 -0.42 21.93
C THR A 25 -6.39 -1.36 21.01
N GLN A 26 -6.49 -1.15 19.70
CA GLN A 26 -5.64 -1.83 18.74
C GLN A 26 -4.46 -0.93 18.36
N VAL A 27 -3.25 -1.36 18.71
CA VAL A 27 -2.01 -0.70 18.28
C VAL A 27 -1.56 -1.33 16.98
N LYS A 28 -1.61 -0.55 15.88
CA LYS A 28 -1.13 -1.03 14.58
C LYS A 28 0.39 -1.06 14.57
N VAL A 29 0.97 -2.16 14.09
CA VAL A 29 2.42 -2.35 13.96
C VAL A 29 2.74 -2.74 12.53
N VAL A 30 3.66 -2.01 11.90
CA VAL A 30 4.19 -2.35 10.57
C VAL A 30 5.57 -2.96 10.72
N LYS A 31 5.74 -4.16 10.15
CA LYS A 31 6.99 -4.92 10.19
C LYS A 31 7.62 -4.99 8.80
N PHE A 32 8.92 -4.81 8.74
CA PHE A 32 9.71 -4.98 7.51
C PHE A 32 11.14 -5.32 7.87
N SER A 33 11.88 -5.86 6.91
CA SER A 33 13.28 -6.25 7.10
C SER A 33 14.17 -5.71 5.99
N TYR A 34 15.46 -5.64 6.28
CA TYR A 34 16.48 -5.17 5.36
C TYR A 34 17.73 -6.02 5.51
N MET A 35 18.30 -6.43 4.38
CA MET A 35 19.54 -7.19 4.31
C MET A 35 20.63 -6.33 3.69
N TRP A 36 21.79 -6.28 4.34
CA TRP A 36 22.95 -5.54 3.86
C TRP A 36 24.18 -6.43 3.87
N THR A 37 24.74 -6.68 2.69
CA THR A 37 26.00 -7.41 2.52
C THR A 37 27.14 -6.44 2.26
N ILE A 38 28.19 -6.51 3.08
CA ILE A 38 29.46 -5.80 2.91
C ILE A 38 30.47 -6.82 2.39
N ASN A 39 30.90 -6.64 1.14
CA ASN A 39 31.88 -7.51 0.51
C ASN A 39 33.29 -7.13 0.92
N ASN A 40 34.19 -8.11 0.97
CA ASN A 40 35.59 -7.95 1.37
C ASN A 40 35.71 -7.27 2.75
N PHE A 41 34.92 -7.74 3.72
CA PHE A 41 34.75 -7.06 5.00
C PHE A 41 36.07 -6.93 5.78
N SER A 42 36.93 -7.94 5.72
CA SER A 42 38.26 -7.91 6.34
C SER A 42 39.16 -6.79 5.80
N PHE A 43 38.88 -6.28 4.59
CA PHE A 43 39.61 -5.19 3.94
C PHE A 43 38.99 -3.79 4.19
N CYS A 44 37.96 -3.68 5.03
CA CYS A 44 37.39 -2.37 5.38
C CYS A 44 38.48 -1.44 5.95
N ARG A 45 38.66 -0.28 5.33
CA ARG A 45 39.70 0.69 5.68
C ARG A 45 39.30 1.60 6.84
N GLU A 46 38.02 1.60 7.21
CA GLU A 46 37.47 2.45 8.24
C GLU A 46 38.24 2.32 9.55
N GLU A 47 38.67 3.45 10.10
CA GLU A 47 39.29 3.51 11.41
C GLU A 47 38.26 3.56 12.54
N MET A 48 38.71 3.47 13.79
CA MET A 48 37.82 3.56 14.95
C MET A 48 36.99 4.84 14.89
N GLY A 49 35.68 4.73 15.11
CA GLY A 49 34.73 5.84 15.01
C GLY A 49 34.25 6.16 13.59
N GLU A 50 34.94 5.70 12.54
CA GLU A 50 34.48 5.83 11.16
C GLU A 50 33.33 4.87 10.86
N VAL A 51 32.42 5.29 9.98
CA VAL A 51 31.12 4.65 9.81
C VAL A 51 30.80 4.34 8.36
N LEU A 52 30.40 3.10 8.12
CA LEU A 52 29.75 2.67 6.89
C LEU A 52 28.25 2.87 7.01
N LYS A 53 27.61 3.37 5.94
CA LYS A 53 26.15 3.50 5.86
C LYS A 53 25.61 2.64 4.74
N SER A 54 24.52 1.93 5.01
CA SER A 54 23.79 1.23 3.95
C SER A 54 23.02 2.22 3.07
N SER A 55 22.52 1.72 1.94
CA SER A 55 21.43 2.37 1.22
C SER A 55 20.20 2.53 2.12
N THR A 56 19.35 3.49 1.79
CA THR A 56 18.10 3.70 2.54
C THR A 56 17.06 2.65 2.21
N PHE A 57 16.24 2.27 3.20
CA PHE A 57 15.13 1.34 3.06
C PHE A 57 13.89 1.82 3.83
N SER A 58 12.73 1.24 3.55
CA SER A 58 11.43 1.63 4.11
C SER A 58 10.48 0.44 4.17
N SER A 59 9.32 0.57 4.84
CA SER A 59 8.39 -0.57 5.00
C SER A 59 7.72 -0.99 3.70
N GLY A 60 7.67 -0.07 2.73
CA GLY A 60 7.20 -0.30 1.38
C GLY A 60 7.81 0.74 0.45
N PRO A 61 7.64 0.57 -0.88
CA PRO A 61 8.22 1.45 -1.88
C PRO A 61 7.78 2.92 -1.73
N ASN A 62 6.56 3.14 -1.23
CA ASN A 62 5.92 4.46 -1.17
C ASN A 62 6.03 5.14 0.21
N ASP A 63 6.68 4.47 1.17
CA ASP A 63 6.79 5.02 2.52
C ASP A 63 7.83 6.15 2.55
N LYS A 64 7.39 7.30 3.07
CA LYS A 64 8.20 8.52 3.23
C LYS A 64 9.18 8.40 4.41
N MET A 65 9.00 7.43 5.30
CA MET A 65 9.95 7.12 6.37
C MET A 65 11.12 6.31 5.80
N LYS A 66 12.29 6.94 5.73
CA LYS A 66 13.52 6.31 5.21
C LYS A 66 14.47 6.00 6.34
N TRP A 67 14.96 4.77 6.38
CA TRP A 67 15.87 4.22 7.37
C TRP A 67 17.19 3.82 6.71
N CYS A 68 18.30 3.77 7.43
CA CYS A 68 19.51 3.09 6.97
C CYS A 68 20.24 2.43 8.14
N LEU A 69 21.12 1.48 7.85
CA LEU A 69 22.03 0.90 8.82
C LEU A 69 23.31 1.72 8.89
N ARG A 70 23.88 1.81 10.10
CA ARG A 70 25.21 2.36 10.37
C ARG A 70 26.06 1.30 11.03
N VAL A 71 27.23 1.03 10.47
CA VAL A 71 28.21 0.08 10.98
C VAL A 71 29.52 0.80 11.27
N ASN A 72 30.07 0.62 12.46
CA ASN A 72 31.45 0.97 12.78
C ASN A 72 32.26 -0.33 12.87
N PRO A 73 33.01 -0.71 11.81
CA PRO A 73 33.71 -2.00 11.77
C PRO A 73 34.72 -2.20 12.90
N LYS A 74 35.37 -1.09 13.33
CA LYS A 74 36.40 -1.07 14.38
C LYS A 74 35.92 -0.41 15.69
N GLY A 75 34.61 -0.44 15.94
CA GLY A 75 34.00 0.19 17.12
C GLY A 75 33.77 1.68 16.97
N LEU A 76 32.91 2.24 17.83
CA LEU A 76 32.57 3.66 17.83
C LEU A 76 33.58 4.51 18.62
N ASP A 77 34.17 3.93 19.66
CA ASP A 77 35.10 4.56 20.60
C ASP A 77 35.92 3.51 21.36
N ASP A 78 36.78 3.94 22.28
CA ASP A 78 37.69 3.06 23.02
C ASP A 78 36.99 1.94 23.80
N GLU A 79 35.78 2.18 24.31
CA GLU A 79 35.02 1.15 25.04
C GLU A 79 34.58 0.01 24.12
N SER A 80 34.45 0.28 22.83
CA SER A 80 33.91 -0.61 21.81
C SER A 80 34.90 -0.99 20.70
N LYS A 81 36.18 -0.62 20.83
CA LYS A 81 37.25 -0.87 19.84
C LYS A 81 37.39 -2.33 19.37
N ASP A 82 37.09 -3.28 20.25
CA ASP A 82 37.18 -4.73 19.98
C ASP A 82 35.86 -5.31 19.44
N TYR A 83 34.87 -4.45 19.19
CA TYR A 83 33.53 -4.82 18.73
C TYR A 83 33.19 -4.12 17.42
N LEU A 84 32.32 -4.75 16.65
CA LEU A 84 31.55 -4.08 15.62
C LEU A 84 30.35 -3.39 16.29
N SER A 85 30.12 -2.11 15.99
CA SER A 85 28.92 -1.39 16.43
C SER A 85 27.90 -1.30 15.29
N LEU A 86 26.62 -1.49 15.60
CA LEU A 86 25.55 -1.52 14.60
C LEU A 86 24.32 -0.74 15.09
N TYR A 87 23.85 0.19 14.25
CA TYR A 87 22.72 1.07 14.56
C TYR A 87 21.73 1.17 13.40
N LEU A 88 20.46 1.38 13.76
CA LEU A 88 19.38 1.77 12.87
C LEU A 88 19.25 3.29 12.95
N LEU A 89 19.35 3.98 11.82
CA LEU A 89 19.20 5.42 11.70
C LEU A 89 17.89 5.75 10.98
N LEU A 90 17.10 6.68 11.54
CA LEU A 90 15.99 7.30 10.83
C LEU A 90 16.49 8.50 10.02
N VAL A 91 16.55 8.36 8.70
CA VAL A 91 17.12 9.35 7.77
C VAL A 91 16.10 10.44 7.41
N SER A 92 14.85 10.05 7.15
CA SER A 92 13.75 10.95 6.79
C SER A 92 12.46 10.48 7.44
N CYS A 93 11.67 11.41 7.97
CA CYS A 93 10.36 11.10 8.54
C CYS A 93 9.42 12.29 8.33
N PRO A 94 8.21 12.09 7.77
CA PRO A 94 7.21 13.16 7.67
C PRO A 94 6.54 13.45 9.02
N LYS A 95 6.59 12.51 9.98
CA LYS A 95 6.08 12.68 11.33
C LYS A 95 7.13 13.37 12.21
N SER A 96 6.68 14.09 13.24
CA SER A 96 7.58 14.71 14.23
C SER A 96 8.44 13.68 14.98
N GLU A 97 7.89 12.48 15.20
CA GLU A 97 8.58 11.35 15.80
C GLU A 97 7.94 10.02 15.35
N VAL A 98 8.67 8.93 15.57
CA VAL A 98 8.14 7.57 15.43
C VAL A 98 8.70 6.67 16.51
N ARG A 99 7.94 5.65 16.93
CA ARG A 99 8.41 4.60 17.85
C ARG A 99 8.64 3.31 17.10
N ALA A 100 9.81 2.70 17.27
CA ALA A 100 10.13 1.44 16.60
C ALA A 100 10.95 0.50 17.49
N LYS A 101 10.62 -0.80 17.40
CA LYS A 101 11.52 -1.88 17.82
C LYS A 101 12.38 -2.32 16.63
N PHE A 102 13.56 -2.84 16.90
CA PHE A 102 14.43 -3.40 15.89
C PHE A 102 15.17 -4.63 16.42
N LYS A 103 15.51 -5.54 15.52
CA LYS A 103 16.37 -6.70 15.75
C LYS A 103 17.45 -6.72 14.68
N PHE A 104 18.67 -7.04 15.08
CA PHE A 104 19.80 -7.27 14.18
C PHE A 104 20.30 -8.70 14.33
N SER A 105 20.67 -9.32 13.23
CA SER A 105 21.30 -10.64 13.19
C SER A 105 22.32 -10.71 12.04
N LEU A 106 23.17 -11.73 12.08
CA LEU A 106 24.06 -12.09 11.00
C LEU A 106 23.49 -13.27 10.23
N LEU A 107 23.72 -13.34 8.92
CA LEU A 107 23.41 -14.54 8.14
C LEU A 107 24.66 -15.38 7.93
N ASN A 108 24.59 -16.67 8.29
CA ASN A 108 25.66 -17.63 8.03
C ASN A 108 25.68 -18.08 6.55
N ALA A 109 26.63 -18.96 6.18
CA ALA A 109 26.73 -19.51 4.82
C ALA A 109 25.45 -20.24 4.33
N LYS A 110 24.61 -20.74 5.24
CA LYS A 110 23.31 -21.38 4.94
C LYS A 110 22.15 -20.39 4.86
N ARG A 111 22.42 -19.08 5.00
CA ARG A 111 21.42 -17.99 5.10
C ARG A 111 20.51 -18.08 6.33
N GLU A 112 20.98 -18.72 7.40
CA GLU A 112 20.27 -18.78 8.68
C GLU A 112 20.70 -17.60 9.56
N GLU A 113 19.75 -17.02 10.29
CA GLU A 113 20.02 -15.97 11.26
C GLU A 113 20.80 -16.50 12.48
N THR A 114 21.84 -15.79 12.88
CA THR A 114 22.64 -16.07 14.07
C THR A 114 23.06 -14.77 14.75
N LYS A 115 23.54 -14.86 16.00
CA LYS A 115 24.04 -13.73 16.81
C LYS A 115 23.03 -12.57 16.87
N ALA A 116 21.76 -12.90 17.05
CA ALA A 116 20.68 -11.93 17.08
C ALA A 116 20.73 -11.07 18.36
N MET A 117 20.48 -9.77 18.22
CA MET A 117 20.17 -8.87 19.33
C MET A 117 19.00 -7.96 18.99
N GLU A 118 18.09 -7.79 19.95
CA GLU A 118 16.86 -7.05 19.78
C GLU A 118 16.69 -5.93 20.81
N SER A 119 16.01 -4.87 20.38
CA SER A 119 15.66 -3.75 21.24
C SER A 119 14.63 -4.20 22.29
N GLN A 120 14.93 -3.97 23.57
CA GLN A 120 14.04 -4.31 24.70
C GLN A 120 12.65 -3.66 24.60
N ARG A 121 12.58 -2.47 24.01
CA ARG A 121 11.36 -1.66 23.86
C ARG A 121 11.37 -0.90 22.54
N ALA A 122 10.23 -0.34 22.18
CA ALA A 122 10.16 0.60 21.06
C ALA A 122 10.85 1.91 21.46
N TYR A 123 11.91 2.28 20.75
CA TYR A 123 12.64 3.52 20.97
C TYR A 123 12.02 4.66 20.16
N ARG A 124 12.12 5.88 20.68
CA ARG A 124 11.68 7.11 20.00
C ARG A 124 12.76 7.55 19.01
N PHE A 125 12.40 7.61 17.74
CA PHE A 125 13.22 8.14 16.67
C PHE A 125 12.67 9.49 16.22
N VAL A 126 13.58 10.41 15.93
CA VAL A 126 13.34 11.64 15.20
C VAL A 126 14.30 11.66 14.00
N GLN A 127 14.05 12.52 13.02
CA GLN A 127 14.93 12.60 11.86
C GLN A 127 16.39 12.83 12.28
N GLY A 128 17.30 12.01 11.78
CA GLY A 128 18.74 12.02 12.12
C GLY A 128 19.11 11.26 13.39
N LYS A 129 18.14 10.69 14.12
CA LYS A 129 18.40 9.90 15.34
C LYS A 129 18.59 8.43 15.03
N ASP A 130 19.55 7.81 15.71
CA ASP A 130 19.79 6.38 15.68
C ASP A 130 19.66 5.70 17.05
N TRP A 131 19.46 4.38 16.99
CA TRP A 131 19.48 3.46 18.11
C TRP A 131 20.06 2.13 17.67
N GLY A 132 20.78 1.45 18.55
CA GLY A 132 21.51 0.24 18.20
C GLY A 132 22.36 -0.32 19.33
N PHE A 133 23.32 -1.16 18.98
CA PHE A 133 24.23 -1.80 19.91
C PHE A 133 25.66 -1.37 19.63
N LYS A 134 26.22 -0.67 20.62
CA LYS A 134 27.62 -0.25 20.63
C LYS A 134 28.59 -1.44 20.61
N LYS A 135 28.21 -2.55 21.25
CA LYS A 135 28.95 -3.81 21.28
C LYS A 135 28.11 -4.91 20.62
N PHE A 136 27.95 -4.87 19.30
CA PHE A 136 27.09 -5.83 18.59
C PHE A 136 27.70 -7.24 18.57
N ILE A 137 28.93 -7.36 18.06
CA ILE A 137 29.67 -8.62 18.05
C ILE A 137 31.15 -8.33 18.24
N ARG A 138 31.86 -9.21 18.95
CA ARG A 138 33.32 -9.09 19.06
C ARG A 138 33.97 -9.36 17.70
N ARG A 139 34.99 -8.57 17.38
CA ARG A 139 35.65 -8.63 16.08
C ARG A 139 36.47 -9.90 15.88
N ASP A 140 37.15 -10.37 16.92
CA ASP A 140 37.90 -11.63 16.88
C ASP A 140 36.98 -12.82 16.57
N PHE A 141 35.82 -12.89 17.23
CA PHE A 141 34.82 -13.91 16.95
C PHE A 141 34.23 -13.79 15.53
N LEU A 142 34.00 -12.56 15.05
CA LEU A 142 33.47 -12.32 13.71
C LEU A 142 34.46 -12.72 12.60
N LEU A 143 35.75 -12.43 12.80
CA LEU A 143 36.82 -12.65 11.80
C LEU A 143 37.38 -14.08 11.83
N ASP A 144 37.11 -14.85 12.87
CA ASP A 144 37.50 -16.24 12.96
C ASP A 144 36.67 -17.11 11.98
N GLU A 145 37.34 -17.63 10.96
CA GLU A 145 36.76 -18.45 9.89
C GLU A 145 36.00 -19.67 10.42
N ALA A 146 36.42 -20.22 11.58
CA ALA A 146 35.75 -21.36 12.19
C ALA A 146 34.29 -21.07 12.58
N ASN A 147 33.93 -19.79 12.77
CA ASN A 147 32.57 -19.37 13.11
C ASN A 147 31.66 -19.19 11.88
N GLY A 148 32.21 -19.20 10.66
CA GLY A 148 31.42 -19.19 9.41
C GLY A 148 30.51 -17.98 9.21
N LEU A 149 30.88 -16.82 9.78
CA LEU A 149 30.10 -15.57 9.73
C LEU A 149 30.47 -14.65 8.55
N LEU A 150 31.57 -14.93 7.85
CA LEU A 150 32.08 -14.17 6.71
C LEU A 150 32.34 -15.09 5.50
N PRO A 151 31.32 -15.78 4.95
CA PRO A 151 31.50 -16.60 3.75
C PRO A 151 31.97 -15.73 2.57
N ASP A 152 33.06 -16.12 1.91
CA ASP A 152 33.75 -15.32 0.88
C ASP A 152 34.15 -13.91 1.35
N ASP A 153 34.48 -13.72 2.63
CA ASP A 153 34.74 -12.42 3.24
C ASP A 153 33.56 -11.43 3.11
N LYS A 154 32.32 -11.95 3.13
CA LYS A 154 31.10 -11.15 3.05
C LYS A 154 30.39 -11.11 4.38
N LEU A 155 30.30 -9.93 4.99
CA LEU A 155 29.46 -9.70 6.16
C LEU A 155 28.02 -9.43 5.71
N THR A 156 27.09 -10.34 6.03
CA THR A 156 25.67 -10.12 5.75
C THR A 156 24.89 -9.83 7.03
N LEU A 157 24.45 -8.58 7.16
CA LEU A 157 23.59 -8.09 8.24
C LEU A 157 22.13 -8.24 7.84
N PHE A 158 21.32 -8.72 8.77
CA PHE A 158 19.86 -8.74 8.64
C PHE A 158 19.25 -7.89 9.74
N CYS A 159 18.38 -6.97 9.35
CA CYS A 159 17.69 -6.06 10.25
C CYS A 159 16.19 -6.27 10.11
N GLU A 160 15.49 -6.45 11.23
CA GLU A 160 14.04 -6.41 11.30
C GLU A 160 13.61 -5.15 12.04
N VAL A 161 12.63 -4.44 11.53
CA VAL A 161 12.09 -3.21 12.13
C VAL A 161 10.58 -3.37 12.32
N SER A 162 10.11 -3.04 13.52
CA SER A 162 8.69 -3.03 13.88
C SER A 162 8.30 -1.62 14.31
N VAL A 163 7.67 -0.88 13.40
CA VAL A 163 7.24 0.51 13.61
C VAL A 163 5.84 0.53 14.21
N VAL A 164 5.69 1.22 15.33
CA VAL A 164 4.40 1.45 15.99
C VAL A 164 3.70 2.61 15.27
N GLN A 165 2.49 2.34 14.76
CA GLN A 165 1.62 3.32 14.11
C GLN A 165 0.53 3.82 15.06
N ASP A 166 -0.42 4.58 14.52
CA ASP A 166 -1.52 5.16 15.26
C ASP A 166 -2.40 4.06 15.86
N SER A 167 -2.87 4.28 17.09
CA SER A 167 -3.76 3.36 17.81
C SER A 167 -5.21 3.75 17.59
N VAL A 168 -6.06 2.75 17.35
CA VAL A 168 -7.51 2.96 17.28
C VAL A 168 -8.15 2.44 18.56
N ASN A 169 -8.91 3.30 19.23
CA ASN A 169 -9.75 2.90 20.34
C ASN A 169 -11.12 2.52 19.79
N ILE A 170 -11.52 1.30 20.09
CA ILE A 170 -12.85 0.79 19.82
C ILE A 170 -13.54 0.70 21.18
N SER A 171 -14.41 1.66 21.46
CA SER A 171 -15.20 1.69 22.69
C SER A 171 -16.63 1.26 22.41
N GLY A 172 -17.23 0.53 23.35
CA GLY A 172 -18.63 0.18 23.33
C GLY A 172 -19.23 0.22 24.72
N GLN A 173 -20.55 0.38 24.76
CA GLN A 173 -21.34 0.12 25.94
C GLN A 173 -21.99 -1.25 25.77
N SER A 174 -21.84 -2.09 26.79
CA SER A 174 -22.53 -3.37 26.84
C SER A 174 -23.98 -3.08 27.21
N ASN A 175 -24.87 -2.93 26.22
CA ASN A 175 -26.30 -2.93 26.51
C ASN A 175 -26.63 -4.27 27.18
N MET A 176 -27.03 -4.24 28.45
CA MET A 176 -27.45 -5.41 29.24
C MET A 176 -28.81 -5.97 28.79
N ASN A 177 -29.02 -6.11 27.49
CA ASN A 177 -30.12 -6.88 26.95
C ASN A 177 -29.58 -8.25 26.55
N MET A 178 -30.06 -9.32 27.20
CA MET A 178 -29.81 -10.72 26.82
C MET A 178 -30.38 -11.09 25.43
N LEU A 179 -30.94 -10.13 24.71
CA LEU A 179 -31.52 -10.29 23.39
C LEU A 179 -30.39 -10.26 22.34
N LYS A 180 -30.11 -11.41 21.73
CA LYS A 180 -29.25 -11.48 20.55
C LYS A 180 -29.99 -10.88 19.37
N VAL A 181 -29.63 -9.67 18.97
CA VAL A 181 -30.14 -9.06 17.73
C VAL A 181 -29.46 -9.77 16.54
N PRO A 182 -30.22 -10.42 15.65
CA PRO A 182 -29.64 -11.02 14.44
C PRO A 182 -28.98 -9.96 13.55
N GLU A 183 -28.01 -10.38 12.72
CA GLU A 183 -27.39 -9.48 11.75
C GLU A 183 -28.42 -8.96 10.73
N CYS A 184 -28.26 -7.70 10.31
CA CYS A 184 -29.13 -7.11 9.29
C CYS A 184 -29.00 -7.87 7.97
N GLN A 185 -30.09 -8.51 7.53
CA GLN A 185 -30.14 -9.31 6.30
C GLN A 185 -30.54 -8.51 5.06
N LEU A 186 -30.75 -7.19 5.16
CA LEU A 186 -31.28 -6.35 4.07
C LEU A 186 -30.54 -6.55 2.73
N SER A 187 -29.21 -6.59 2.76
CA SER A 187 -28.40 -6.82 1.57
C SER A 187 -28.69 -8.17 0.92
N ASP A 188 -28.85 -9.21 1.73
CA ASP A 188 -29.00 -10.58 1.25
C ASP A 188 -30.46 -10.82 0.82
N ASP A 189 -31.42 -10.22 1.53
CA ASP A 189 -32.84 -10.20 1.15
C ASP A 189 -33.07 -9.51 -0.20
N LEU A 190 -32.41 -8.37 -0.46
CA LEU A 190 -32.46 -7.70 -1.76
C LEU A 190 -31.70 -8.49 -2.84
N GLY A 191 -30.57 -9.13 -2.49
CA GLY A 191 -29.88 -10.06 -3.39
C GLY A 191 -30.79 -11.20 -3.86
N ASN A 192 -31.58 -11.76 -2.95
CA ASN A 192 -32.55 -12.80 -3.26
C ASN A 192 -33.64 -12.33 -4.24
N LEU A 193 -34.05 -11.05 -4.21
CA LEU A 193 -34.99 -10.51 -5.20
C LEU A 193 -34.42 -10.54 -6.62
N TRP A 194 -33.12 -10.24 -6.76
CA TRP A 194 -32.40 -10.34 -8.02
C TRP A 194 -32.26 -11.79 -8.48
N GLU A 195 -31.73 -12.67 -7.63
CA GLU A 195 -31.48 -14.08 -7.98
C GLU A 195 -32.76 -14.84 -8.32
N CYS A 196 -33.84 -14.60 -7.59
CA CYS A 196 -35.12 -15.27 -7.80
C CYS A 196 -36.06 -14.53 -8.77
N SER A 197 -35.70 -13.34 -9.25
CA SER A 197 -36.49 -12.53 -10.19
C SER A 197 -37.96 -12.29 -9.77
N ARG A 198 -38.22 -12.15 -8.47
CA ARG A 198 -39.59 -12.02 -7.91
C ARG A 198 -40.09 -10.59 -7.96
N PHE A 199 -41.33 -10.37 -8.41
CA PHE A 199 -41.99 -9.04 -8.45
C PHE A 199 -41.29 -8.00 -9.34
N THR A 200 -40.65 -8.46 -10.41
CA THR A 200 -39.93 -7.63 -11.36
C THR A 200 -40.88 -6.84 -12.27
N ASP A 201 -40.48 -5.63 -12.64
CA ASP A 201 -41.28 -4.66 -13.41
C ASP A 201 -40.54 -4.10 -14.64
N CYS A 202 -39.33 -4.59 -14.92
CA CYS A 202 -38.59 -4.33 -16.16
C CYS A 202 -37.70 -5.50 -16.59
N SER A 203 -37.37 -5.52 -17.88
CA SER A 203 -36.42 -6.45 -18.52
C SER A 203 -35.23 -5.71 -19.10
N LEU A 204 -34.02 -6.22 -18.84
CA LEU A 204 -32.75 -5.73 -19.35
C LEU A 204 -32.16 -6.79 -20.29
N TYR A 205 -31.89 -6.45 -21.54
CA TYR A 205 -31.38 -7.37 -22.54
C TYR A 205 -29.90 -7.08 -22.80
N VAL A 206 -29.03 -8.05 -22.50
CA VAL A 206 -27.57 -7.90 -22.55
C VAL A 206 -26.98 -9.09 -23.31
N GLY A 207 -26.32 -8.84 -24.44
CA GLY A 207 -25.69 -9.91 -25.24
C GLY A 207 -26.65 -11.04 -25.65
N GLY A 208 -27.94 -10.72 -25.89
CA GLY A 208 -28.99 -11.70 -26.20
C GLY A 208 -29.59 -12.44 -25.00
N GLN A 209 -29.12 -12.16 -23.78
CA GLN A 209 -29.68 -12.69 -22.54
C GLN A 209 -30.67 -11.69 -21.93
N GLU A 210 -31.78 -12.18 -21.38
CA GLU A 210 -32.75 -11.36 -20.66
C GLU A 210 -32.55 -11.45 -19.14
N PHE A 211 -32.52 -10.30 -18.48
CA PHE A 211 -32.43 -10.16 -17.04
C PHE A 211 -33.65 -9.39 -16.51
N LYS A 212 -34.38 -9.99 -15.57
CA LYS A 212 -35.53 -9.33 -14.91
C LYS A 212 -35.05 -8.49 -13.72
N ALA A 213 -35.59 -7.29 -13.55
CA ALA A 213 -35.15 -6.37 -12.50
C ALA A 213 -36.30 -5.49 -11.96
N HIS A 214 -35.95 -4.61 -11.01
CA HIS A 214 -36.86 -3.69 -10.34
C HIS A 214 -36.44 -2.25 -10.61
N LYS A 215 -37.29 -1.48 -11.30
CA LYS A 215 -37.02 -0.08 -11.64
C LYS A 215 -36.69 0.77 -10.42
N SER A 216 -37.42 0.59 -9.32
CA SER A 216 -37.25 1.34 -8.08
C SER A 216 -35.85 1.16 -7.46
N ILE A 217 -35.34 -0.08 -7.44
CA ILE A 217 -34.00 -0.38 -6.92
C ILE A 217 -32.94 0.19 -7.86
N LEU A 218 -33.08 -0.04 -9.17
CA LEU A 218 -32.14 0.47 -10.17
C LEU A 218 -32.04 2.00 -10.12
N ALA A 219 -33.17 2.69 -10.13
CA ALA A 219 -33.26 4.14 -10.06
C ALA A 219 -32.66 4.71 -8.76
N ALA A 220 -32.94 4.09 -7.61
CA ALA A 220 -32.39 4.52 -6.32
C ALA A 220 -30.87 4.34 -6.22
N ARG A 221 -30.27 3.44 -7.02
CA ARG A 221 -28.87 3.03 -6.90
C ARG A 221 -27.99 3.54 -8.03
N SER A 222 -28.57 3.94 -9.16
CA SER A 222 -27.87 4.47 -10.33
C SER A 222 -28.61 5.69 -10.88
N PRO A 223 -27.98 6.88 -10.88
CA PRO A 223 -28.52 8.07 -11.53
C PRO A 223 -28.89 7.87 -13.01
N VAL A 224 -28.14 7.00 -13.70
CA VAL A 224 -28.36 6.70 -15.13
C VAL A 224 -29.64 5.88 -15.32
N PHE A 225 -29.84 4.84 -14.52
CA PHE A 225 -31.12 4.13 -14.54
C PHE A 225 -32.28 5.00 -14.06
N ASN A 226 -32.06 5.89 -13.08
CA ASN A 226 -33.08 6.85 -12.66
C ASN A 226 -33.55 7.72 -13.83
N ALA A 227 -32.62 8.38 -14.52
CA ALA A 227 -32.95 9.21 -15.68
C ALA A 227 -33.62 8.42 -16.81
N MET A 228 -33.18 7.17 -17.04
CA MET A 228 -33.75 6.28 -18.05
C MET A 228 -35.22 5.93 -17.77
N PHE A 229 -35.60 5.76 -16.50
CA PHE A 229 -36.96 5.39 -16.11
C PHE A 229 -37.86 6.58 -15.77
N GLU A 230 -37.30 7.71 -15.37
CA GLU A 230 -38.04 8.93 -14.99
C GLU A 230 -38.57 9.69 -16.22
N HIS A 231 -37.87 9.63 -17.34
CA HIS A 231 -38.31 10.26 -18.58
C HIS A 231 -39.13 9.30 -19.46
N GLU A 232 -40.13 9.81 -20.19
CA GLU A 232 -41.00 9.03 -21.10
C GLU A 232 -40.28 8.57 -22.40
N MET A 233 -39.08 8.02 -22.26
CA MET A 233 -38.35 7.38 -23.35
C MET A 233 -38.98 6.01 -23.72
N GLU A 234 -38.59 5.43 -24.85
CA GLU A 234 -39.14 4.15 -25.32
C GLU A 234 -38.97 3.02 -24.28
N GLU A 235 -37.88 3.09 -23.50
CA GLU A 235 -37.53 2.15 -22.44
C GLU A 235 -38.54 2.16 -21.28
N SER A 236 -39.01 3.35 -20.88
CA SER A 236 -40.00 3.47 -19.81
C SER A 236 -41.39 3.01 -20.25
N LYS A 237 -41.72 3.17 -21.54
CA LYS A 237 -42.99 2.71 -22.15
C LYS A 237 -43.04 1.20 -22.39
N LYS A 238 -41.91 0.58 -22.74
CA LYS A 238 -41.83 -0.86 -23.05
C LYS A 238 -41.38 -1.72 -21.88
N ASN A 239 -40.98 -1.11 -20.75
CA ASN A 239 -40.35 -1.80 -19.62
C ASN A 239 -39.14 -2.66 -20.05
N ARG A 240 -38.45 -2.21 -21.11
CA ARG A 240 -37.41 -2.95 -21.79
C ARG A 240 -36.23 -2.02 -22.05
N VAL A 241 -35.05 -2.45 -21.63
CA VAL A 241 -33.78 -1.74 -21.89
C VAL A 241 -32.85 -2.69 -22.63
N ASP A 242 -32.35 -2.27 -23.79
CA ASP A 242 -31.35 -3.02 -24.55
C ASP A 242 -29.95 -2.45 -24.25
N ILE A 243 -29.03 -3.31 -23.80
CA ILE A 243 -27.67 -2.97 -23.37
C ILE A 243 -26.70 -3.78 -24.23
N SER A 244 -26.01 -3.10 -25.15
CA SER A 244 -25.18 -3.74 -26.17
C SER A 244 -23.67 -3.72 -25.87
N ASP A 245 -23.24 -2.94 -24.88
CA ASP A 245 -21.84 -2.59 -24.65
C ASP A 245 -21.29 -3.07 -23.31
N VAL A 246 -21.99 -4.00 -22.66
CA VAL A 246 -21.53 -4.66 -21.43
C VAL A 246 -21.60 -6.17 -21.63
N ASP A 247 -20.53 -6.87 -21.29
CA ASP A 247 -20.52 -8.33 -21.28
C ASP A 247 -21.53 -8.89 -20.25
N PRO A 248 -22.28 -9.96 -20.54
CA PRO A 248 -23.29 -10.51 -19.63
C PRO A 248 -22.78 -10.87 -18.23
N ASP A 249 -21.52 -11.33 -18.10
CA ASP A 249 -20.96 -11.70 -16.79
C ASP A 249 -20.57 -10.46 -15.98
N VAL A 250 -20.00 -9.45 -16.64
CA VAL A 250 -19.73 -8.12 -16.04
C VAL A 250 -21.02 -7.45 -15.61
N PHE A 251 -22.06 -7.54 -16.44
CA PHE A 251 -23.38 -7.01 -16.14
C PHE A 251 -24.00 -7.70 -14.91
N ARG A 252 -23.89 -9.03 -14.82
CA ARG A 252 -24.37 -9.80 -13.66
C ARG A 252 -23.69 -9.36 -12.37
N GLU A 253 -22.38 -9.14 -12.40
CA GLU A 253 -21.61 -8.66 -11.24
C GLU A 253 -22.02 -7.22 -10.85
N MET A 254 -22.18 -6.33 -11.83
CA MET A 254 -22.70 -4.97 -11.61
C MET A 254 -24.10 -4.99 -10.98
N MET A 255 -24.98 -5.85 -11.46
CA MET A 255 -26.33 -6.02 -10.90
C MET A 255 -26.28 -6.57 -9.47
N GLY A 256 -25.43 -7.56 -9.20
CA GLY A 256 -25.16 -8.04 -7.83
C GLY A 256 -24.78 -6.89 -6.89
N PHE A 257 -23.91 -5.98 -7.35
CA PHE A 257 -23.55 -4.78 -6.59
C PHE A 257 -24.73 -3.81 -6.39
N ILE A 258 -25.58 -3.59 -7.39
CA ILE A 258 -26.73 -2.68 -7.26
C ILE A 258 -27.66 -3.14 -6.12
N TYR A 259 -27.94 -4.45 -6.05
CA TYR A 259 -28.85 -5.01 -5.04
C TYR A 259 -28.21 -5.19 -3.65
N THR A 260 -26.92 -5.55 -3.59
CA THR A 260 -26.28 -5.99 -2.33
C THR A 260 -25.17 -5.06 -1.83
N GLY A 261 -24.63 -4.20 -2.71
CA GLY A 261 -23.42 -3.41 -2.45
C GLY A 261 -22.13 -4.23 -2.41
N LYS A 262 -22.16 -5.50 -2.82
CA LYS A 262 -21.04 -6.45 -2.87
C LYS A 262 -20.73 -6.84 -4.32
N ALA A 263 -19.46 -7.09 -4.62
CA ALA A 263 -18.99 -7.57 -5.92
C ALA A 263 -17.91 -8.66 -5.70
N PRO A 264 -18.31 -9.91 -5.37
CA PRO A 264 -17.38 -10.98 -5.00
C PRO A 264 -16.40 -11.42 -6.09
N ASN A 265 -16.69 -11.20 -7.38
CA ASN A 265 -15.81 -11.57 -8.49
C ASN A 265 -15.06 -10.38 -9.10
N LEU A 266 -15.10 -9.21 -8.48
CA LEU A 266 -14.51 -7.97 -8.99
C LEU A 266 -13.06 -8.13 -9.46
N GLU A 267 -12.22 -8.83 -8.70
CA GLU A 267 -10.79 -9.01 -9.04
C GLU A 267 -10.55 -9.68 -10.40
N LYS A 268 -11.51 -10.47 -10.90
CA LYS A 268 -11.38 -11.19 -12.18
C LYS A 268 -11.72 -10.32 -13.40
N MET A 269 -12.39 -9.20 -13.20
CA MET A 269 -13.00 -8.39 -14.26
C MET A 269 -12.94 -6.88 -13.96
N ALA A 270 -11.97 -6.45 -13.17
CA ALA A 270 -11.94 -5.11 -12.59
C ALA A 270 -11.91 -4.00 -13.66
N ASP A 271 -11.28 -4.27 -14.80
CA ASP A 271 -11.19 -3.38 -15.97
C ASP A 271 -12.56 -3.14 -16.63
N ASN A 272 -13.26 -4.21 -16.97
CA ASN A 272 -14.57 -4.15 -17.62
C ASN A 272 -15.64 -3.66 -16.63
N LEU A 273 -15.51 -4.04 -15.35
CA LEU A 273 -16.43 -3.60 -14.31
C LEU A 273 -16.22 -2.12 -13.97
N LEU A 274 -15.00 -1.58 -14.08
CA LEU A 274 -14.73 -0.14 -13.99
C LEU A 274 -15.49 0.62 -15.08
N ALA A 275 -15.41 0.15 -16.32
CA ALA A 275 -16.12 0.75 -17.46
C ALA A 275 -17.65 0.75 -17.24
N ALA A 276 -18.20 -0.38 -16.78
CA ALA A 276 -19.62 -0.49 -16.46
C ALA A 276 -20.01 0.43 -15.28
N ALA A 277 -19.21 0.46 -14.22
CA ALA A 277 -19.47 1.29 -13.05
C ALA A 277 -19.48 2.79 -13.38
N ASP A 278 -18.53 3.25 -14.21
CA ASP A 278 -18.49 4.63 -14.69
C ASP A 278 -19.71 4.95 -15.56
N LYS A 279 -20.02 4.08 -16.53
CA LYS A 279 -21.19 4.25 -17.42
C LYS A 279 -22.50 4.38 -16.67
N TYR A 280 -22.71 3.58 -15.61
CA TYR A 280 -23.94 3.59 -14.81
C TYR A 280 -23.85 4.47 -13.55
N ALA A 281 -22.80 5.31 -13.44
CA ALA A 281 -22.56 6.23 -12.33
C ALA A 281 -22.62 5.55 -10.94
N LEU A 282 -22.01 4.37 -10.82
CA LEU A 282 -21.90 3.59 -9.59
C LEU A 282 -20.58 3.89 -8.87
N GLU A 283 -20.47 5.10 -8.31
CA GLU A 283 -19.21 5.67 -7.78
C GLU A 283 -18.47 4.74 -6.80
N ARG A 284 -19.16 4.12 -5.85
CA ARG A 284 -18.51 3.20 -4.91
C ARG A 284 -17.96 1.95 -5.59
N LEU A 285 -18.65 1.42 -6.60
CA LEU A 285 -18.14 0.27 -7.36
C LEU A 285 -16.92 0.68 -8.19
N LYS A 286 -16.98 1.86 -8.81
CA LYS A 286 -15.86 2.44 -9.56
C LYS A 286 -14.59 2.51 -8.71
N VAL A 287 -14.68 3.07 -7.49
CA VAL A 287 -13.53 3.14 -6.57
C VAL A 287 -13.06 1.75 -6.10
N MET A 288 -13.95 0.78 -5.92
CA MET A 288 -13.55 -0.60 -5.62
C MET A 288 -12.75 -1.23 -6.77
N CYS A 289 -13.13 -0.96 -8.03
CA CYS A 289 -12.37 -1.36 -9.21
C CYS A 289 -11.02 -0.65 -9.28
N GLU A 290 -10.96 0.65 -8.97
CA GLU A 290 -9.71 1.42 -8.89
C GLU A 290 -8.73 0.82 -7.89
N GLU A 291 -9.21 0.40 -6.71
CA GLU A 291 -8.37 -0.24 -5.69
C GLU A 291 -7.78 -1.57 -6.20
N ALA A 292 -8.59 -2.43 -6.82
CA ALA A 292 -8.13 -3.71 -7.36
C ALA A 292 -7.12 -3.54 -8.51
N LEU A 293 -7.36 -2.60 -9.42
CA LEU A 293 -6.44 -2.27 -10.51
C LEU A 293 -5.14 -1.66 -9.98
N CYS A 294 -5.22 -0.78 -8.97
CA CYS A 294 -4.05 -0.20 -8.33
C CYS A 294 -3.17 -1.27 -7.66
N ASN A 295 -3.77 -2.27 -7.02
CA ASN A 295 -3.05 -3.37 -6.36
C ASN A 295 -2.38 -4.34 -7.36
N SER A 296 -2.80 -4.33 -8.63
CA SER A 296 -2.24 -5.15 -9.71
C SER A 296 -1.32 -4.39 -10.67
N LEU A 297 -0.98 -3.13 -10.37
CA LEU A 297 -0.04 -2.33 -11.16
C LEU A 297 1.34 -2.97 -11.25
N SER A 298 1.87 -3.01 -12.46
CA SER A 298 3.17 -3.59 -12.83
C SER A 298 3.81 -2.80 -13.96
N VAL A 299 5.08 -3.09 -14.26
CA VAL A 299 5.80 -2.49 -15.40
C VAL A 299 5.06 -2.73 -16.72
N GLU A 300 4.53 -3.94 -16.92
CA GLU A 300 3.91 -4.35 -18.18
C GLU A 300 2.54 -3.73 -18.42
N ASN A 301 1.73 -3.51 -17.37
CA ASN A 301 0.33 -3.09 -17.52
C ASN A 301 0.07 -1.61 -17.14
N VAL A 302 1.04 -0.87 -16.60
CA VAL A 302 0.78 0.49 -16.08
C VAL A 302 0.34 1.47 -17.17
N ALA A 303 0.84 1.32 -18.40
CA ALA A 303 0.44 2.18 -19.52
C ALA A 303 -1.03 1.94 -19.89
N ASP A 304 -1.43 0.68 -20.06
CA ASP A 304 -2.82 0.31 -20.37
C ASP A 304 -3.76 0.70 -19.22
N THR A 305 -3.33 0.50 -17.97
CA THR A 305 -4.09 0.91 -16.78
C THR A 305 -4.27 2.42 -16.71
N LEU A 306 -3.26 3.22 -17.09
CA LEU A 306 -3.34 4.67 -17.13
C LEU A 306 -4.33 5.15 -18.19
N ILE A 307 -4.32 4.54 -19.38
CA ILE A 307 -5.29 4.82 -20.45
C ILE A 307 -6.70 4.50 -19.97
N LEU A 308 -6.89 3.32 -19.37
CA LEU A 308 -8.17 2.90 -18.83
C LEU A 308 -8.68 3.87 -17.74
N ALA A 309 -7.79 4.32 -16.86
CA ALA A 309 -8.15 5.26 -15.81
C ALA A 309 -8.56 6.63 -16.36
N ASP A 310 -7.88 7.12 -17.40
CA ASP A 310 -8.26 8.36 -18.09
C ASP A 310 -9.61 8.22 -18.81
N LEU A 311 -9.79 7.11 -19.54
CA LEU A 311 -11.00 6.83 -20.31
C LEU A 311 -12.26 6.82 -19.43
N HIS A 312 -12.15 6.28 -18.22
CA HIS A 312 -13.26 6.15 -17.27
C HIS A 312 -13.20 7.18 -16.14
N SER A 313 -12.47 8.29 -16.31
CA SER A 313 -12.37 9.36 -15.31
C SER A 313 -12.11 8.85 -13.88
N ALA A 314 -11.22 7.86 -13.75
CA ALA A 314 -10.86 7.17 -12.51
C ALA A 314 -9.65 7.86 -11.89
N GLU A 315 -9.90 8.99 -11.23
CA GLU A 315 -8.88 9.94 -10.80
C GLU A 315 -7.88 9.37 -9.78
N GLN A 316 -8.33 8.49 -8.88
CA GLN A 316 -7.44 7.91 -7.87
C GLN A 316 -6.49 6.89 -8.51
N LEU A 317 -7.00 6.03 -9.41
CA LEU A 317 -6.20 5.09 -10.17
C LEU A 317 -5.23 5.79 -11.14
N LYS A 318 -5.67 6.88 -11.79
CA LYS A 318 -4.84 7.69 -12.69
C LYS A 318 -3.64 8.30 -11.94
N ALA A 319 -3.89 8.91 -10.78
CA ALA A 319 -2.82 9.40 -9.90
C ALA A 319 -1.90 8.26 -9.46
N GLN A 320 -2.49 7.10 -9.13
CA GLN A 320 -1.87 5.79 -8.94
C GLN A 320 -0.77 5.46 -9.96
N ALA A 321 -1.22 5.32 -11.20
CA ALA A 321 -0.40 4.90 -12.32
C ALA A 321 0.68 5.94 -12.64
N ILE A 322 0.37 7.25 -12.61
CA ILE A 322 1.35 8.31 -12.85
C ILE A 322 2.47 8.29 -11.79
N ASP A 323 2.11 8.12 -10.52
CA ASP A 323 3.07 8.02 -9.43
C ASP A 323 3.94 6.75 -9.55
N PHE A 324 3.35 5.62 -9.97
CA PHE A 324 4.08 4.41 -10.31
C PHE A 324 5.11 4.66 -11.43
N ILE A 325 4.70 5.28 -12.55
CA ILE A 325 5.59 5.63 -13.68
C ILE A 325 6.73 6.54 -13.22
N ASN A 326 6.43 7.56 -12.42
CA ASN A 326 7.42 8.55 -11.98
C ASN A 326 8.41 8.00 -10.95
N ARG A 327 7.99 7.10 -10.05
CA ARG A 327 8.94 6.41 -9.15
C ARG A 327 10.01 5.63 -9.89
N CYS A 328 9.64 5.11 -11.06
CA CYS A 328 10.53 4.35 -11.89
C CYS A 328 11.58 5.24 -12.60
N SER A 329 11.33 6.55 -12.75
CA SER A 329 12.19 7.51 -13.47
C SER A 329 13.13 8.34 -12.58
N VAL A 330 12.87 8.40 -11.26
CA VAL A 330 13.56 9.30 -10.31
C VAL A 330 14.99 8.85 -9.91
N LEU A 331 15.53 7.75 -10.43
CA LEU A 331 16.89 7.31 -10.12
C LEU A 331 18.03 7.99 -10.90
N ARG A 332 17.78 9.12 -11.58
CA ARG A 332 18.82 9.78 -12.39
C ARG A 332 19.47 11.02 -11.76
N GLN A 333 19.04 11.52 -10.61
CA GLN A 333 19.49 12.85 -10.16
C GLN A 333 19.83 12.99 -8.67
N LEU A 334 20.50 12.00 -8.10
CA LEU A 334 21.46 12.21 -7.02
C LEU A 334 22.76 11.53 -7.44
N GLY A 335 23.74 12.34 -7.88
CA GLY A 335 24.99 11.85 -8.45
C GLY A 335 25.77 10.96 -7.49
N CYS A 336 25.76 9.66 -7.74
CA CYS A 336 26.77 8.72 -7.27
C CYS A 336 27.60 8.30 -8.49
N LYS A 337 28.90 8.60 -8.47
CA LYS A 337 29.81 8.43 -9.62
C LYS A 337 30.29 7.01 -9.87
N ASP A 338 29.83 6.02 -9.11
CA ASP A 338 30.33 4.65 -9.26
C ASP A 338 29.26 3.75 -9.86
N GLY A 339 29.29 3.70 -11.19
CA GLY A 339 28.57 2.70 -11.96
C GLY A 339 29.11 1.31 -11.63
N LYS A 340 28.31 0.52 -10.91
CA LYS A 340 28.12 -0.93 -11.05
C LYS A 340 27.07 -1.41 -10.03
N ASN A 341 26.01 -2.04 -10.54
CA ASN A 341 24.86 -2.65 -9.85
C ASN A 341 23.74 -1.75 -9.30
N TRP A 342 23.03 -1.07 -10.21
CA TRP A 342 21.58 -0.84 -10.05
C TRP A 342 20.83 -1.67 -11.10
N ASN A 343 20.38 -2.87 -10.74
CA ASN A 343 19.48 -3.69 -11.57
C ASN A 343 18.03 -3.51 -11.09
N SER A 344 17.41 -2.39 -11.47
CA SER A 344 16.26 -2.36 -12.40
C SER A 344 15.86 -0.91 -12.60
N ASN A 345 16.01 -0.42 -13.84
CA ASN A 345 15.50 0.88 -14.24
C ASN A 345 14.05 0.67 -14.67
N HIS A 346 13.12 0.52 -13.73
CA HIS A 346 11.73 0.25 -14.10
C HIS A 346 11.15 1.29 -15.08
N ALA A 347 11.67 2.53 -15.19
CA ALA A 347 11.15 3.49 -16.17
C ALA A 347 11.71 3.25 -17.56
N THR A 348 12.96 2.82 -17.70
CA THR A 348 13.42 2.34 -19.02
C THR A 348 12.64 1.09 -19.39
N ASP A 349 12.38 0.21 -18.42
CA ASP A 349 11.64 -1.02 -18.66
C ASP A 349 10.19 -0.69 -19.10
N ILE A 350 9.49 0.21 -18.40
CA ILE A 350 8.17 0.73 -18.80
C ILE A 350 8.26 1.35 -20.20
N MET A 351 9.25 2.20 -20.48
CA MET A 351 9.39 2.85 -21.79
C MET A 351 9.63 1.86 -22.93
N GLU A 352 10.20 0.69 -22.63
CA GLU A 352 10.42 -0.37 -23.61
C GLU A 352 9.19 -1.27 -23.83
N THR A 353 8.21 -1.25 -22.93
CA THR A 353 6.96 -2.02 -23.08
C THR A 353 6.20 -1.64 -24.34
N ALA A 354 5.50 -2.62 -24.92
CA ALA A 354 4.63 -2.38 -26.06
C ALA A 354 3.48 -1.41 -25.69
N GLY A 355 2.91 -1.55 -24.48
CA GLY A 355 1.85 -0.68 -23.98
C GLY A 355 2.27 0.79 -23.91
N TRP A 356 3.46 1.09 -23.37
CA TRP A 356 3.97 2.47 -23.33
C TRP A 356 4.23 3.05 -24.73
N LYS A 357 4.86 2.27 -25.61
CA LYS A 357 5.12 2.70 -27.00
C LYS A 357 3.82 2.99 -27.75
N SER A 358 2.78 2.19 -27.53
CA SER A 358 1.43 2.41 -28.06
C SER A 358 0.78 3.67 -27.46
N MET A 359 0.92 3.89 -26.14
CA MET A 359 0.37 5.05 -25.44
C MET A 359 0.96 6.37 -25.94
N ILE A 360 2.26 6.42 -26.26
CA ILE A 360 2.90 7.63 -26.84
C ILE A 360 2.18 8.06 -28.13
N GLN A 361 1.77 7.10 -28.96
CA GLN A 361 1.14 7.38 -30.24
C GLN A 361 -0.36 7.67 -30.08
N SER A 362 -1.05 6.93 -29.22
CA SER A 362 -2.51 7.00 -29.08
C SER A 362 -2.99 8.06 -28.08
N HIS A 363 -2.25 8.31 -26.99
CA HIS A 363 -2.65 9.18 -25.88
C HIS A 363 -1.48 10.08 -25.41
N PRO A 364 -0.95 10.97 -26.27
CA PRO A 364 0.23 11.79 -25.95
C PRO A 364 0.00 12.76 -24.78
N HIS A 365 -1.24 13.12 -24.47
CA HIS A 365 -1.57 13.96 -23.31
C HIS A 365 -1.24 13.29 -21.97
N LEU A 366 -1.37 11.96 -21.88
CA LEU A 366 -1.05 11.18 -20.68
C LEU A 366 0.46 11.18 -20.40
N VAL A 367 1.26 11.10 -21.46
CA VAL A 367 2.73 11.25 -21.35
C VAL A 367 3.08 12.65 -20.84
N ALA A 368 2.44 13.69 -21.39
CA ALA A 368 2.65 15.06 -20.95
C ALA A 368 2.23 15.28 -19.48
N GLU A 369 1.15 14.62 -19.04
CA GLU A 369 0.67 14.69 -17.67
C GLU A 369 1.61 13.98 -16.69
N ALA A 370 2.08 12.78 -17.03
CA ALA A 370 3.09 12.08 -16.25
C ALA A 370 4.37 12.92 -16.11
N PHE A 371 4.82 13.55 -17.19
CA PHE A 371 5.99 14.44 -17.17
C PHE A 371 5.77 15.71 -16.35
N ARG A 372 4.58 16.33 -16.43
CA ARG A 372 4.21 17.47 -15.58
C ARG A 372 4.23 17.09 -14.10
N ALA A 373 3.67 15.93 -13.77
CA ALA A 373 3.69 15.41 -12.40
C ALA A 373 5.14 15.21 -11.90
N LEU A 374 6.02 14.65 -12.72
CA LEU A 374 7.45 14.51 -12.41
C LEU A 374 8.12 15.86 -12.15
N ALA A 375 7.89 16.85 -13.01
CA ALA A 375 8.46 18.19 -12.88
C ALA A 375 7.97 18.90 -11.60
N SER A 376 6.69 18.75 -11.27
CA SER A 376 6.10 19.31 -10.05
C SER A 376 6.68 18.69 -8.77
N ALA A 377 7.02 17.40 -8.80
CA ALA A 377 7.64 16.70 -7.69
C ALA A 377 9.12 17.12 -7.45
N GLN A 378 9.79 17.67 -8.46
CA GLN A 378 11.20 18.09 -8.40
C GLN A 378 11.40 19.56 -7.99
N CYS A 379 10.35 20.37 -7.89
CA CYS A 379 10.45 21.76 -7.41
C CYS A 379 10.41 21.80 -5.87
N PRO A 380 11.53 22.07 -5.17
CA PRO A 380 11.43 22.53 -3.79
C PRO A 380 10.67 23.86 -3.76
N PRO A 381 9.83 24.11 -2.73
CA PRO A 381 9.22 25.43 -2.58
C PRO A 381 10.34 26.45 -2.46
N PHE A 382 10.46 27.34 -3.46
CA PHE A 382 11.37 28.48 -3.40
C PHE A 382 10.92 29.41 -2.26
N GLY A 383 11.42 29.13 -1.06
CA GLY A 383 11.38 30.07 0.05
C GLY A 383 12.29 31.25 -0.31
N LEU A 384 11.71 32.39 -0.65
CA LEU A 384 12.43 33.65 -0.77
C LEU A 384 13.31 33.86 0.48
N PRO A 385 14.60 34.23 0.35
CA PRO A 385 15.45 34.45 1.51
C PRO A 385 14.92 35.63 2.32
N ARG A 386 14.45 35.34 3.54
CA ARG A 386 14.13 36.37 4.53
C ARG A 386 15.41 37.17 4.81
N LYS A 387 15.47 38.41 4.33
CA LYS A 387 16.48 39.40 4.73
C LYS A 387 16.47 39.48 6.26
N ARG A 388 17.57 39.09 6.90
CA ARG A 388 17.83 39.41 8.31
C ARG A 388 17.95 40.93 8.42
N LEU A 389 16.92 41.58 8.95
CA LEU A 389 17.04 42.91 9.53
C LEU A 389 17.93 42.78 10.77
N LYS A 390 19.14 43.35 10.72
CA LYS A 390 19.92 43.65 11.92
C LYS A 390 19.16 44.73 12.68
N GLN A 391 18.71 44.43 13.89
CA GLN A 391 18.40 45.47 14.86
C GLN A 391 19.71 45.83 15.57
N SER A 392 20.03 47.12 15.48
CA SER A 392 21.07 47.87 16.19
C SER A 392 20.79 47.97 17.68
#